data_AF-A0A3P1T6U7-F1
#
_entry.id   AF-A0A3P1T6U7-F1
#
_cell.length_a   1.000
_cell.length_b   1.000
_cell.length_c   1.000
_cell.angle_alpha   90.00
_cell.angle_beta   90.00
_cell.angle_gamma   90.00
#
_symmetry.space_group_name_H-M   'P 1'
#
loop_
_entity.id
_entity.type
_entity.pdbx_description
1 polymer ?
#
loop_
_entity_poly.entity_id
_entity_poly.type
_entity_poly.pdbx_seq_one_letter_code
_entity_poly.pdbx_strand_id
1 'polypeptide(L)'
;MNNSRMTAVLVAVVMALTGLSGVRGVPAEAAPERQLSVVVIGDSYSAGNGAGAYYGPKGSFRSRNNWGHRYVEWLNSSGVHATLTVLAHSGATAEQVQHGQVPDVPQSADLVMLTVGGNDAGFADILSQCFVVGLRDATGCRDAVERARSLIRDGVLKERVTAMLRALDERLPGDHAQIVLVGYPHLSLDRPGYVLSECVKRHWGRCKERFSYPAATEVRAVAKEAAELQATIVASWNEHSGQRVRFVDSVLTMFAGHEPDPSSGSRNAHRWLNEFLETEGRLGASGQTESRFSWESQEWYHPNLIGHEQLAEAVRGGVGVPANARPVAAGHMVTTADGAQQASLQPFAWIQGPYVVATGQETVLDARASFTPTGALTRFEWDLDGDGVFETVGDGPTLAHTWQAEFSGEVGLRVTDASGQVAVATTTVDVSRDGDAIPDAQDNCPDVANHAQADVDGDGIGDVCDPEPGILTTDEAEVMEETVPPAPTPEPSPTPSAVPISDAPAPSKSSSAPAAEV
;
A
#
# COMPACT_ATOMS: atom_id res chain seq x y z
N MET A 1 13.24 -71.59 55.92
CA MET A 1 13.82 -71.98 54.61
C MET A 1 14.97 -71.02 54.30
N ASN A 2 16.05 -71.54 53.69
CA ASN A 2 17.31 -70.93 53.19
C ASN A 2 17.50 -69.40 53.30
N ASN A 3 18.58 -68.81 53.87
CA ASN A 3 20.06 -68.97 53.76
C ASN A 3 20.73 -67.93 52.83
N SER A 4 21.97 -67.54 53.20
CA SER A 4 22.88 -66.50 52.60
C SER A 4 22.42 -65.05 52.84
N ARG A 5 23.09 -64.13 53.59
CA ARG A 5 24.48 -63.92 54.10
C ARG A 5 25.57 -63.48 53.09
N MET A 6 26.46 -62.60 53.61
CA MET A 6 27.69 -61.99 53.04
C MET A 6 27.46 -60.77 52.14
N THR A 7 28.21 -59.65 52.22
CA THR A 7 29.40 -59.22 53.00
C THR A 7 29.40 -57.66 53.08
N ALA A 8 29.69 -56.98 54.21
CA ALA A 8 31.01 -56.46 54.67
C ALA A 8 31.68 -55.43 53.71
N VAL A 9 32.41 -54.36 54.10
CA VAL A 9 32.83 -53.77 55.41
C VAL A 9 33.52 -52.39 55.14
N LEU A 10 33.57 -51.46 56.12
CA LEU A 10 34.41 -50.22 56.30
C LEU A 10 34.84 -49.36 55.06
N VAL A 11 34.95 -48.02 55.13
CA VAL A 11 36.03 -47.24 55.81
C VAL A 11 35.63 -45.75 55.78
N ALA A 12 36.01 -44.98 56.82
CA ALA A 12 35.93 -43.52 56.81
C ALA A 12 37.28 -42.89 56.41
N VAL A 13 37.27 -41.82 55.61
CA VAL A 13 38.39 -40.86 55.48
C VAL A 13 37.84 -39.44 55.43
N VAL A 14 38.34 -38.59 56.32
CA VAL A 14 38.24 -37.12 56.25
C VAL A 14 39.60 -36.59 55.85
N MET A 15 39.66 -35.80 54.77
CA MET A 15 40.66 -34.75 54.41
C MET A 15 40.57 -34.48 52.90
N ALA A 16 40.88 -33.31 52.33
CA ALA A 16 40.85 -31.91 52.76
C ALA A 16 41.25 -31.02 51.55
N LEU A 17 40.73 -29.79 51.45
CA LEU A 17 41.05 -28.78 50.41
C LEU A 17 40.69 -29.18 48.95
N THR A 18 40.47 -28.29 47.98
CA THR A 18 40.54 -26.81 47.86
C THR A 18 39.22 -26.23 47.33
N GLY A 19 39.06 -24.90 47.35
CA GLY A 19 37.80 -24.25 46.98
C GLY A 19 37.48 -24.25 45.47
N LEU A 20 36.19 -24.30 45.14
CA LEU A 20 35.68 -23.80 43.86
C LEU A 20 35.20 -22.37 44.05
N SER A 21 35.89 -21.44 43.40
CA SER A 21 35.36 -20.09 43.15
C SER A 21 34.01 -20.21 42.47
N GLY A 22 33.03 -19.43 42.94
CA GLY A 22 31.77 -19.29 42.21
C GLY A 22 32.06 -18.74 40.82
N VAL A 23 31.81 -19.55 39.79
CA VAL A 23 31.74 -19.05 38.41
C VAL A 23 30.53 -18.12 38.37
N ARG A 24 30.77 -16.82 38.53
CA ARG A 24 29.83 -15.81 38.05
C ARG A 24 29.63 -16.13 36.58
N GLY A 25 28.40 -16.49 36.20
CA GLY A 25 28.03 -16.50 34.80
C GLY A 25 28.38 -15.13 34.26
N VAL A 26 29.23 -15.08 33.22
CA VAL A 26 29.39 -13.86 32.44
C VAL A 26 27.98 -13.52 31.95
N PRO A 27 27.45 -12.32 32.20
CA PRO A 27 26.17 -11.93 31.63
C PRO A 27 26.29 -12.14 30.12
N ALA A 28 25.31 -12.80 29.50
CA ALA A 28 25.31 -12.97 28.06
C ALA A 28 25.44 -11.58 27.44
N GLU A 29 26.53 -11.36 26.70
CA GLU A 29 26.79 -10.09 26.03
C GLU A 29 25.59 -9.83 25.12
N ALA A 30 24.97 -8.65 25.28
CA ALA A 30 23.81 -8.30 24.47
C ALA A 30 24.22 -8.40 22.99
N ALA A 31 23.36 -9.02 22.17
CA ALA A 31 23.65 -9.10 20.74
C ALA A 31 23.87 -7.68 20.21
N PRO A 32 24.93 -7.44 19.40
CA PRO A 32 25.27 -6.10 18.97
C PRO A 32 24.08 -5.47 18.23
N GLU A 33 23.78 -4.22 18.57
CA GLU A 33 22.72 -3.44 17.90
C GLU A 33 22.98 -3.42 16.39
N ARG A 34 21.90 -3.59 15.62
CA ARG A 34 21.94 -3.64 14.16
C ARG A 34 21.07 -2.54 13.57
N GLN A 35 21.50 -2.01 12.44
CA GLN A 35 20.78 -1.00 11.65
C GLN A 35 20.41 -1.56 10.27
N LEU A 36 19.35 -1.02 9.69
CA LEU A 36 18.84 -1.41 8.38
C LEU A 36 18.12 -0.24 7.70
N SER A 37 18.52 0.11 6.48
CA SER A 37 17.79 1.04 5.62
C SER A 37 16.78 0.28 4.76
N VAL A 38 15.49 0.43 5.04
CA VAL A 38 14.38 -0.27 4.36
C VAL A 38 13.68 0.66 3.38
N VAL A 39 13.45 0.17 2.16
CA VAL A 39 12.69 0.87 1.13
C VAL A 39 11.54 0.00 0.66
N VAL A 40 10.35 0.57 0.56
CA VAL A 40 9.16 -0.08 0.00
C VAL A 40 8.78 0.61 -1.30
N ILE A 41 8.87 -0.13 -2.39
CA ILE A 41 8.46 0.30 -3.73
C ILE A 41 7.35 -0.63 -4.23
N GLY A 42 6.82 -0.40 -5.43
CA GLY A 42 5.79 -1.24 -6.04
C GLY A 42 4.46 -0.54 -6.24
N ASP A 43 3.41 -1.35 -6.27
CA ASP A 43 2.04 -0.94 -6.58
C ASP A 43 1.16 -0.67 -5.34
N SER A 44 -0.16 -0.67 -5.52
CA SER A 44 -1.15 -0.39 -4.49
C SER A 44 -1.09 -1.32 -3.27
N TYR A 45 -0.67 -2.58 -3.46
CA TYR A 45 -0.50 -3.52 -2.35
C TYR A 45 0.73 -3.18 -1.49
N SER A 46 1.77 -2.54 -2.06
CA SER A 46 2.89 -1.95 -1.32
C SER A 46 2.52 -0.59 -0.71
N ALA A 47 1.79 0.25 -1.45
CA ALA A 47 1.44 1.60 -1.01
C ALA A 47 0.55 1.55 0.25
N GLY A 48 -0.48 0.71 0.23
CA GLY A 48 -1.40 0.50 1.35
C GLY A 48 -2.83 0.96 1.10
N ASN A 49 -3.28 0.95 -0.16
CA ASN A 49 -4.68 1.13 -0.53
C ASN A 49 -5.61 0.30 0.36
N GLY A 50 -6.69 0.90 0.85
CA GLY A 50 -7.67 0.24 1.73
C GLY A 50 -7.29 0.18 3.21
N ALA A 51 -6.20 0.80 3.63
CA ALA A 51 -5.69 0.81 5.00
C ALA A 51 -5.75 2.19 5.70
N GLY A 52 -6.35 3.21 5.06
CA GLY A 52 -6.52 4.55 5.63
C GLY A 52 -5.21 5.29 5.89
N ALA A 53 -5.28 6.44 6.59
CA ALA A 53 -4.11 7.24 7.00
C ALA A 53 -3.09 7.47 5.85
N TYR A 54 -3.59 8.01 4.73
CA TYR A 54 -2.84 8.18 3.49
C TYR A 54 -2.02 9.47 3.49
N TYR A 55 -0.77 9.39 3.05
CA TYR A 55 0.16 10.51 2.98
C TYR A 55 0.89 10.59 1.63
N GLY A 56 1.58 11.72 1.41
CA GLY A 56 2.44 11.91 0.25
C GLY A 56 1.67 12.40 -0.99
N PRO A 57 2.16 12.13 -2.21
CA PRO A 57 1.56 12.67 -3.43
C PRO A 57 0.12 12.21 -3.65
N LYS A 58 -0.76 13.12 -4.09
CA LYS A 58 -2.15 12.82 -4.44
C LYS A 58 -2.24 11.63 -5.39
N GLY A 59 -3.10 10.66 -5.05
CA GLY A 59 -3.28 9.42 -5.82
C GLY A 59 -2.21 8.35 -5.60
N SER A 60 -1.24 8.56 -4.71
CA SER A 60 -0.25 7.52 -4.38
C SER A 60 -0.77 6.45 -3.41
N PHE A 61 -1.72 6.81 -2.54
CA PHE A 61 -2.31 5.95 -1.49
C PHE A 61 -1.27 5.29 -0.58
N ARG A 62 -0.17 5.99 -0.27
CA ARG A 62 0.81 5.51 0.71
C ARG A 62 0.21 5.59 2.10
N SER A 63 -0.16 4.44 2.68
CA SER A 63 -0.76 4.38 4.01
C SER A 63 0.31 4.23 5.10
N ARG A 64 0.16 4.96 6.21
CA ARG A 64 0.93 4.74 7.44
C ARG A 64 0.70 3.35 8.04
N ASN A 65 -0.38 2.66 7.65
CA ASN A 65 -0.73 1.31 8.08
C ASN A 65 -0.24 0.21 7.12
N ASN A 66 0.52 0.54 6.05
CA ASN A 66 1.00 -0.47 5.11
C ASN A 66 1.93 -1.51 5.76
N TRP A 67 2.12 -2.65 5.08
CA TRP A 67 2.85 -3.79 5.65
C TRP A 67 4.35 -3.52 5.82
N GLY A 68 4.89 -2.54 5.09
CA GLY A 68 6.25 -2.02 5.28
C GLY A 68 6.43 -1.33 6.62
N HIS A 69 5.51 -0.42 6.98
CA HIS A 69 5.48 0.22 8.30
C HIS A 69 5.37 -0.82 9.42
N ARG A 70 4.47 -1.80 9.29
CA ARG A 70 4.30 -2.89 10.28
C ARG A 70 5.54 -3.77 10.43
N TYR A 71 6.22 -4.10 9.33
CA TYR A 71 7.45 -4.88 9.38
C TYR A 71 8.61 -4.09 10.03
N VAL A 72 8.72 -2.79 9.77
CA VAL A 72 9.72 -1.92 10.40
C VAL A 72 9.41 -1.66 11.88
N GLU A 73 8.14 -1.49 12.27
CA GLU A 73 7.69 -1.50 13.68
C GLU A 73 8.16 -2.76 14.40
N TRP A 74 7.99 -3.93 13.77
CA TRP A 74 8.44 -5.21 14.33
C TRP A 74 9.98 -5.27 14.46
N LEU A 75 10.75 -4.87 13.44
CA LEU A 75 12.21 -4.81 13.50
C LEU A 75 12.70 -3.90 14.64
N ASN A 76 12.15 -2.68 14.72
CA ASN A 76 12.46 -1.71 15.76
C ASN A 76 12.09 -2.23 17.16
N SER A 77 10.93 -2.87 17.32
CA SER A 77 10.56 -3.53 18.59
C SER A 77 11.46 -4.71 18.98
N SER A 78 12.19 -5.26 18.01
CA SER A 78 13.11 -6.40 18.17
C SER A 78 14.58 -5.99 18.35
N GLY A 79 14.87 -4.69 18.56
CA GLY A 79 16.24 -4.19 18.74
C GLY A 79 17.06 -4.08 17.44
N VAL A 80 16.38 -3.86 16.31
CA VAL A 80 17.01 -3.55 15.02
C VAL A 80 16.56 -2.17 14.60
N HIS A 81 17.49 -1.22 14.53
CA HIS A 81 17.25 0.17 14.14
C HIS A 81 16.97 0.26 12.63
N ALA A 82 15.71 0.05 12.27
CA ALA A 82 15.24 0.01 10.90
C ALA A 82 14.59 1.35 10.53
N THR A 83 15.18 2.05 9.56
CA THR A 83 14.57 3.23 8.94
C THR A 83 13.74 2.80 7.74
N LEU A 84 12.72 3.58 7.38
CA LEU A 84 11.79 3.28 6.29
C LEU A 84 11.69 4.46 5.31
N THR A 85 11.68 4.14 4.02
CA THR A 85 11.27 5.04 2.92
C THR A 85 10.21 4.33 2.09
N VAL A 86 9.04 4.95 1.87
CA VAL A 86 7.98 4.40 1.01
C VAL A 86 7.88 5.21 -0.27
N LEU A 87 8.21 4.58 -1.40
CA LEU A 87 8.11 5.15 -2.75
C LEU A 87 6.98 4.53 -3.58
N ALA A 88 6.39 3.43 -3.10
CA ALA A 88 5.27 2.73 -3.73
C ALA A 88 4.12 3.67 -4.12
N HIS A 89 3.38 3.30 -5.16
CA HIS A 89 2.32 4.13 -5.73
C HIS A 89 1.17 3.26 -6.25
N SER A 90 -0.06 3.63 -5.90
CA SER A 90 -1.28 3.03 -6.44
C SER A 90 -1.23 2.91 -7.97
N GLY A 91 -1.67 1.78 -8.51
CA GLY A 91 -1.75 1.51 -9.95
C GLY A 91 -0.43 1.23 -10.69
N ALA A 92 0.74 1.26 -10.02
CA ALA A 92 2.02 1.13 -10.71
C ALA A 92 2.21 -0.23 -11.43
N THR A 93 2.68 -0.19 -12.68
CA THR A 93 3.22 -1.35 -13.41
C THR A 93 4.72 -1.53 -13.16
N ALA A 94 5.30 -2.67 -13.54
CA ALA A 94 6.74 -2.92 -13.47
C ALA A 94 7.57 -1.86 -14.22
N GLU A 95 7.07 -1.37 -15.35
CA GLU A 95 7.67 -0.27 -16.12
C GLU A 95 7.62 1.06 -15.36
N GLN A 96 6.50 1.37 -14.71
CA GLN A 96 6.35 2.59 -13.89
C GLN A 96 7.18 2.52 -12.61
N VAL A 97 7.33 1.35 -11.98
CA VAL A 97 8.27 1.15 -10.86
C VAL A 97 9.71 1.37 -11.35
N GLN A 98 10.09 0.74 -12.47
CA GLN A 98 11.43 0.87 -13.07
C GLN A 98 11.81 2.33 -13.38
N HIS A 99 10.90 3.12 -13.94
CA HIS A 99 11.21 4.48 -14.39
C HIS A 99 10.83 5.59 -13.40
N GLY A 100 9.89 5.35 -12.49
CA GLY A 100 9.34 6.35 -11.58
C GLY A 100 9.61 6.11 -10.08
N GLN A 101 10.13 4.95 -9.67
CA GLN A 101 10.43 4.67 -8.25
C GLN A 101 11.88 4.22 -8.02
N VAL A 102 12.42 3.36 -8.90
CA VAL A 102 13.81 2.87 -8.79
C VAL A 102 14.87 4.00 -8.75
N PRO A 103 14.77 5.10 -9.53
CA PRO A 103 15.74 6.20 -9.46
C PRO A 103 15.87 6.81 -8.05
N ASP A 104 14.77 6.86 -7.30
CA ASP A 104 14.68 7.49 -5.99
C ASP A 104 15.04 6.55 -4.82
N VAL A 105 15.16 5.23 -5.07
CA VAL A 105 15.67 4.26 -4.08
C VAL A 105 17.09 4.69 -3.66
N PRO A 106 17.39 4.93 -2.37
CA PRO A 106 18.75 5.28 -1.96
C PRO A 106 19.76 4.15 -2.26
N GLN A 107 20.96 4.50 -2.73
CA GLN A 107 22.02 3.51 -3.00
C GLN A 107 22.56 2.81 -1.73
N SER A 108 22.20 3.32 -0.57
CA SER A 108 22.50 2.78 0.77
C SER A 108 21.34 1.96 1.37
N ALA A 109 20.32 1.62 0.57
CA ALA A 109 19.23 0.77 0.98
C ALA A 109 19.72 -0.67 1.20
N ASP A 110 19.61 -1.16 2.44
CA ASP A 110 19.97 -2.53 2.79
C ASP A 110 18.85 -3.52 2.40
N LEU A 111 17.60 -3.06 2.31
CA LEU A 111 16.44 -3.89 1.99
C LEU A 111 15.47 -3.13 1.09
N VAL A 112 15.15 -3.68 -0.08
CA VAL A 112 14.10 -3.18 -0.97
C VAL A 112 12.99 -4.22 -1.06
N MET A 113 11.77 -3.87 -0.66
CA MET A 113 10.60 -4.76 -0.68
C MET A 113 9.54 -4.22 -1.64
N LEU A 114 8.84 -5.11 -2.36
CA LEU A 114 7.81 -4.70 -3.31
C LEU A 114 6.78 -5.77 -3.66
N THR A 115 5.55 -5.33 -3.95
CA THR A 115 4.59 -6.01 -4.83
C THR A 115 4.64 -5.38 -6.22
N VAL A 116 4.63 -6.19 -7.29
CA VAL A 116 4.56 -5.69 -8.68
C VAL A 116 4.00 -6.75 -9.63
N GLY A 117 3.36 -6.29 -10.71
CA GLY A 117 2.91 -7.13 -11.84
C GLY A 117 1.40 -7.40 -11.89
N GLY A 118 0.63 -7.06 -10.85
CA GLY A 118 -0.83 -7.12 -10.91
C GLY A 118 -1.40 -6.19 -11.98
N ASN A 119 -0.96 -4.93 -11.98
CA ASN A 119 -1.40 -3.94 -12.97
C ASN A 119 -0.96 -4.29 -14.40
N ASP A 120 0.25 -4.83 -14.57
CA ASP A 120 0.71 -5.36 -15.87
C ASP A 120 -0.20 -6.44 -16.43
N ALA A 121 -0.75 -7.32 -15.58
CA ALA A 121 -1.63 -8.40 -15.96
C ALA A 121 -3.09 -7.97 -16.21
N GLY A 122 -3.43 -6.69 -16.03
CA GLY A 122 -4.82 -6.21 -16.18
C GLY A 122 -5.74 -6.60 -15.01
N PHE A 123 -5.19 -6.69 -13.79
CA PHE A 123 -5.91 -7.11 -12.59
C PHE A 123 -7.23 -6.34 -12.33
N ALA A 124 -7.23 -5.01 -12.46
CA ALA A 124 -8.43 -4.19 -12.26
C ALA A 124 -9.54 -4.49 -13.28
N ASP A 125 -9.16 -4.93 -14.49
CA ASP A 125 -10.07 -5.35 -15.55
C ASP A 125 -10.70 -6.72 -15.24
N ILE A 126 -9.88 -7.68 -14.76
CA ILE A 126 -10.37 -8.95 -14.21
C ILE A 126 -11.35 -8.70 -13.06
N LEU A 127 -11.01 -7.82 -12.11
CA LEU A 127 -11.88 -7.46 -10.99
C LEU A 127 -13.24 -6.93 -11.48
N SER A 128 -13.20 -5.96 -12.39
CA SER A 128 -14.37 -5.27 -12.90
C SER A 128 -15.30 -6.23 -13.63
N GLN A 129 -14.76 -7.01 -14.57
CA GLN A 129 -15.55 -7.88 -15.43
C GLN A 129 -15.96 -9.19 -14.74
N CYS A 130 -15.23 -9.64 -13.71
CA CYS A 130 -15.56 -10.87 -12.97
C CYS A 130 -16.39 -10.65 -11.69
N PHE A 131 -16.22 -9.53 -10.97
CA PHE A 131 -16.75 -9.35 -9.62
C PHE A 131 -17.53 -8.06 -9.35
N VAL A 132 -17.38 -6.96 -10.10
CA VAL A 132 -18.15 -5.71 -9.83
C VAL A 132 -19.62 -5.84 -10.26
N VAL A 133 -20.56 -5.60 -9.34
CA VAL A 133 -22.00 -5.60 -9.66
C VAL A 133 -22.31 -4.53 -10.71
N GLY A 134 -23.05 -4.88 -11.76
CA GLY A 134 -23.34 -3.99 -12.89
C GLY A 134 -22.33 -4.06 -14.03
N LEU A 135 -21.05 -4.36 -13.75
CA LEU A 135 -20.00 -4.52 -14.76
C LEU A 135 -19.66 -5.99 -15.08
N ARG A 136 -20.06 -6.94 -14.21
CA ARG A 136 -19.91 -8.38 -14.42
C ARG A 136 -20.40 -8.82 -15.79
N ASP A 137 -19.49 -9.36 -16.60
CA ASP A 137 -19.83 -10.05 -17.85
C ASP A 137 -19.07 -11.37 -17.95
N ALA A 138 -19.74 -12.42 -18.44
CA ALA A 138 -19.14 -13.73 -18.55
C ALA A 138 -18.08 -13.78 -19.66
N THR A 139 -18.38 -13.18 -20.81
CA THR A 139 -17.44 -13.06 -21.94
C THR A 139 -16.27 -12.15 -21.59
N GLY A 140 -16.55 -10.98 -21.02
CA GLY A 140 -15.54 -10.06 -20.52
C GLY A 140 -14.59 -10.70 -19.52
N CYS A 141 -15.11 -11.31 -18.45
CA CYS A 141 -14.32 -11.99 -17.43
C CYS A 141 -13.40 -13.07 -18.03
N ARG A 142 -13.90 -13.87 -18.98
CA ARG A 142 -13.08 -14.83 -19.74
C ARG A 142 -11.95 -14.14 -20.49
N ASP A 143 -12.26 -13.08 -21.23
CA ASP A 143 -11.29 -12.42 -22.10
C ASP A 143 -10.25 -11.64 -21.28
N ALA A 144 -10.61 -11.11 -20.10
CA ALA A 144 -9.68 -10.49 -19.15
C ALA A 144 -8.70 -11.52 -18.56
N VAL A 145 -9.18 -12.68 -18.14
CA VAL A 145 -8.32 -13.78 -17.66
C VAL A 145 -7.41 -14.31 -18.78
N GLU A 146 -7.90 -14.48 -20.00
CA GLU A 146 -7.07 -14.97 -21.12
C GLU A 146 -6.04 -13.93 -21.61
N ARG A 147 -6.33 -12.62 -21.47
CA ARG A 147 -5.33 -11.56 -21.64
C ARG A 147 -4.18 -11.74 -20.64
N ALA A 148 -4.48 -11.89 -19.35
CA ALA A 148 -3.47 -12.13 -18.32
C ALA A 148 -2.66 -13.41 -18.57
N ARG A 149 -3.32 -14.53 -18.90
CA ARG A 149 -2.65 -15.79 -19.29
C ARG A 149 -1.72 -15.63 -20.49
N SER A 150 -2.12 -14.84 -21.48
CA SER A 150 -1.28 -14.59 -22.66
C SER A 150 -0.04 -13.78 -22.29
N LEU A 151 -0.15 -12.76 -21.43
CA LEU A 151 1.00 -12.00 -20.92
C LEU A 151 1.99 -12.84 -20.10
N ILE A 152 1.49 -13.87 -19.40
CA ILE A 152 2.31 -14.86 -18.68
C ILE A 152 3.00 -15.81 -19.67
N ARG A 153 2.22 -16.48 -20.53
CA ARG A 153 2.68 -17.47 -21.51
C ARG A 153 3.68 -16.91 -22.52
N ASP A 154 3.39 -15.72 -23.04
CA ASP A 154 4.12 -15.11 -24.14
C ASP A 154 5.37 -14.33 -23.64
N GLY A 155 5.63 -14.37 -22.33
CA GLY A 155 6.86 -13.87 -21.70
C GLY A 155 6.87 -12.38 -21.35
N VAL A 156 5.87 -11.61 -21.78
CA VAL A 156 5.80 -10.14 -21.59
C VAL A 156 5.93 -9.73 -20.13
N LEU A 157 5.18 -10.37 -19.22
CA LEU A 157 5.25 -10.06 -17.79
C LEU A 157 6.63 -10.41 -17.20
N LYS A 158 7.26 -11.50 -17.67
CA LYS A 158 8.61 -11.89 -17.29
C LYS A 158 9.66 -10.88 -17.74
N GLU A 159 9.56 -10.38 -18.97
CA GLU A 159 10.50 -9.39 -19.50
C GLU A 159 10.45 -8.09 -18.70
N ARG A 160 9.26 -7.55 -18.43
CA ARG A 160 9.08 -6.32 -17.65
C ARG A 160 9.59 -6.42 -16.21
N VAL A 161 9.20 -7.47 -15.49
CA VAL A 161 9.68 -7.69 -14.11
C VAL A 161 11.19 -7.89 -14.07
N THR A 162 11.76 -8.61 -15.05
CA THR A 162 13.22 -8.79 -15.15
C THR A 162 13.93 -7.47 -15.48
N ALA A 163 13.37 -6.60 -16.31
CA ALA A 163 13.94 -5.29 -16.63
C ALA A 163 13.95 -4.37 -15.40
N MET A 164 12.86 -4.34 -14.63
CA MET A 164 12.78 -3.62 -13.36
C MET A 164 13.81 -4.15 -12.33
N LEU A 165 14.01 -5.48 -12.24
CA LEU A 165 15.06 -6.06 -11.38
C LEU A 165 16.47 -5.65 -11.81
N ARG A 166 16.75 -5.53 -13.13
CA ARG A 166 18.04 -4.99 -13.62
C ARG A 166 18.25 -3.53 -13.24
N ALA A 167 17.22 -2.70 -13.34
CA ALA A 167 17.32 -1.30 -12.92
C ALA A 167 17.61 -1.17 -11.41
N LEU A 168 17.04 -2.05 -10.58
CA LEU A 168 17.35 -2.12 -9.14
C LEU A 168 18.79 -2.58 -8.87
N ASP A 169 19.26 -3.60 -9.58
CA ASP A 169 20.64 -4.12 -9.52
C ASP A 169 21.66 -3.03 -9.89
N GLU A 170 21.43 -2.33 -11.00
CA GLU A 170 22.23 -1.18 -11.44
C GLU A 170 22.19 0.00 -10.44
N ARG A 171 21.10 0.13 -9.67
CA ARG A 171 20.93 1.20 -8.67
C ARG A 171 21.66 0.90 -7.35
N LEU A 172 21.76 -0.38 -6.96
CA LEU A 172 22.22 -0.85 -5.65
C LEU A 172 23.65 -1.45 -5.74
N PRO A 173 24.72 -0.65 -5.52
CA PRO A 173 26.08 -1.09 -5.81
C PRO A 173 26.59 -2.17 -4.85
N GLY A 174 27.23 -3.21 -5.39
CA GLY A 174 28.08 -4.13 -4.62
C GLY A 174 27.36 -5.22 -3.83
N ASP A 175 26.21 -5.70 -4.31
CA ASP A 175 25.47 -6.87 -3.81
C ASP A 175 25.10 -6.82 -2.30
N HIS A 176 25.12 -5.63 -1.69
CA HIS A 176 24.95 -5.47 -0.23
C HIS A 176 23.49 -5.49 0.22
N ALA A 177 22.56 -5.14 -0.67
CA ALA A 177 21.15 -5.05 -0.37
C ALA A 177 20.50 -6.44 -0.37
N GLN A 178 19.23 -6.51 0.05
CA GLN A 178 18.35 -7.64 -0.23
C GLN A 178 17.12 -7.13 -0.97
N ILE A 179 16.71 -7.79 -2.05
CA ILE A 179 15.46 -7.48 -2.75
C ILE A 179 14.41 -8.53 -2.35
N VAL A 180 13.20 -8.12 -1.98
CA VAL A 180 12.11 -9.00 -1.54
C VAL A 180 10.85 -8.72 -2.35
N LEU A 181 10.56 -9.59 -3.31
CA LEU A 181 9.30 -9.61 -4.03
C LEU A 181 8.24 -10.31 -3.16
N VAL A 182 7.13 -9.64 -2.89
CA VAL A 182 6.00 -10.15 -2.12
C VAL A 182 4.89 -10.58 -3.08
N GLY A 183 4.33 -11.77 -2.87
CA GLY A 183 3.23 -12.30 -3.68
C GLY A 183 1.88 -11.67 -3.32
N TYR A 184 0.88 -11.89 -4.16
CA TYR A 184 -0.49 -11.44 -3.94
C TYR A 184 -1.36 -12.54 -3.31
N PRO A 185 -2.41 -12.18 -2.54
CA PRO A 185 -3.45 -13.11 -2.16
C PRO A 185 -4.36 -13.46 -3.35
N HIS A 186 -5.22 -14.45 -3.17
CA HIS A 186 -6.32 -14.69 -4.10
C HIS A 186 -7.42 -13.61 -3.96
N LEU A 187 -8.17 -13.36 -5.04
CA LEU A 187 -9.18 -12.28 -5.10
C LEU A 187 -10.59 -12.70 -4.69
N SER A 188 -10.82 -13.99 -4.54
CA SER A 188 -12.11 -14.53 -4.15
C SER A 188 -11.90 -15.83 -3.42
N LEU A 189 -12.79 -16.15 -2.48
CA LEU A 189 -12.86 -17.47 -1.85
C LEU A 189 -12.89 -18.58 -2.89
N ASP A 190 -12.42 -19.78 -2.52
CA ASP A 190 -12.58 -20.97 -3.36
C ASP A 190 -14.07 -21.36 -3.46
N ARG A 191 -14.74 -20.80 -4.46
CA ARG A 191 -16.17 -20.97 -4.73
C ARG A 191 -16.37 -21.48 -6.16
N PRO A 192 -16.11 -22.76 -6.45
CA PRO A 192 -16.27 -23.33 -7.80
C PRO A 192 -17.72 -23.27 -8.33
N GLY A 193 -18.71 -23.01 -7.46
CA GLY A 193 -20.09 -22.73 -7.85
C GLY A 193 -20.34 -21.30 -8.33
N TYR A 194 -19.38 -20.38 -8.21
CA TYR A 194 -19.49 -19.02 -8.75
C TYR A 194 -19.22 -19.02 -10.26
N VAL A 195 -20.31 -19.17 -11.02
CA VAL A 195 -20.30 -19.22 -12.48
C VAL A 195 -21.08 -18.01 -13.01
N LEU A 196 -20.37 -17.10 -13.70
CA LEU A 196 -21.02 -16.05 -14.47
C LEU A 196 -21.72 -16.67 -15.67
N SER A 197 -22.90 -16.16 -16.03
CA SER A 197 -23.64 -16.68 -17.17
C SER A 197 -24.50 -15.60 -17.82
N GLU A 198 -24.37 -15.48 -19.13
CA GLU A 198 -25.03 -14.46 -19.96
C GLU A 198 -25.90 -15.11 -21.04
N CYS A 199 -26.62 -14.31 -21.82
CA CYS A 199 -27.46 -14.80 -22.91
C CYS A 199 -26.93 -14.38 -24.28
N VAL A 200 -26.11 -15.24 -24.90
CA VAL A 200 -25.52 -14.98 -26.23
C VAL A 200 -26.52 -15.09 -27.38
N LYS A 201 -27.70 -15.71 -27.17
CA LYS A 201 -28.73 -15.83 -28.21
C LYS A 201 -30.14 -15.74 -27.65
N ARG A 202 -30.88 -14.71 -28.05
CA ARG A 202 -32.30 -14.54 -27.73
C ARG A 202 -33.20 -14.97 -28.89
N HIS A 203 -34.37 -15.49 -28.57
CA HIS A 203 -35.42 -15.82 -29.52
C HIS A 203 -36.78 -15.54 -28.88
N TRP A 204 -37.57 -14.62 -29.46
CA TRP A 204 -38.85 -14.17 -28.91
C TRP A 204 -38.77 -13.77 -27.43
N GLY A 205 -37.83 -12.89 -27.11
CA GLY A 205 -37.59 -12.39 -25.74
C GLY A 205 -36.97 -13.41 -24.77
N ARG A 206 -37.03 -14.71 -25.04
CA ARG A 206 -36.44 -15.77 -24.21
C ARG A 206 -34.99 -16.06 -24.59
N CYS A 207 -34.20 -16.47 -23.61
CA CYS A 207 -32.84 -16.94 -23.86
C CYS A 207 -32.87 -18.35 -24.46
N LYS A 208 -32.17 -18.55 -25.58
CA LYS A 208 -32.06 -19.85 -26.28
C LYS A 208 -30.69 -20.50 -26.08
N GLU A 209 -29.65 -19.69 -25.90
CA GLU A 209 -28.26 -20.13 -25.78
C GLU A 209 -27.57 -19.24 -24.74
N ARG A 210 -26.84 -19.85 -23.81
CA ARG A 210 -26.15 -19.17 -22.72
C ARG A 210 -24.66 -19.49 -22.81
N PHE A 211 -23.84 -18.46 -22.66
CA PHE A 211 -22.43 -18.65 -22.32
C PHE A 211 -22.33 -18.67 -20.79
N SER A 212 -21.39 -19.46 -20.27
CA SER A 212 -21.14 -19.62 -18.83
C SER A 212 -19.65 -19.74 -18.59
N TYR A 213 -19.15 -19.05 -17.56
CA TYR A 213 -17.73 -18.98 -17.23
C TYR A 213 -17.50 -19.18 -15.72
N PRO A 214 -16.68 -20.15 -15.29
CA PRO A 214 -16.41 -20.43 -13.88
C PRO A 214 -15.42 -19.43 -13.28
N ALA A 215 -15.85 -18.17 -13.19
CA ALA A 215 -15.01 -17.00 -12.89
C ALA A 215 -14.13 -17.17 -11.65
N ALA A 216 -14.65 -17.64 -10.52
CA ALA A 216 -13.83 -17.80 -9.30
C ALA A 216 -12.72 -18.85 -9.47
N THR A 217 -13.00 -19.96 -10.16
CA THR A 217 -12.01 -21.00 -10.45
C THR A 217 -10.90 -20.48 -11.36
N GLU A 218 -11.25 -19.81 -12.45
CA GLU A 218 -10.30 -19.34 -13.46
C GLU A 218 -9.47 -18.15 -12.96
N VAL A 219 -10.08 -17.21 -12.23
CA VAL A 219 -9.34 -16.10 -11.60
C VAL A 219 -8.37 -16.61 -10.53
N ARG A 220 -8.77 -17.60 -9.72
CA ARG A 220 -7.84 -18.26 -8.78
C ARG A 220 -6.74 -19.05 -9.50
N ALA A 221 -7.00 -19.61 -10.69
CA ALA A 221 -6.01 -20.32 -11.48
C ALA A 221 -4.95 -19.36 -12.05
N VAL A 222 -5.34 -18.28 -12.74
CA VAL A 222 -4.38 -17.33 -13.31
C VAL A 222 -3.56 -16.60 -12.23
N ALA A 223 -4.11 -16.41 -11.03
CA ALA A 223 -3.34 -15.91 -9.88
C ALA A 223 -2.21 -16.87 -9.44
N LYS A 224 -2.41 -18.19 -9.53
CA LYS A 224 -1.33 -19.18 -9.29
C LYS A 224 -0.32 -19.19 -10.41
N GLU A 225 -0.78 -19.17 -11.66
CA GLU A 225 0.09 -19.08 -12.84
C GLU A 225 1.02 -17.85 -12.77
N ALA A 226 0.51 -16.71 -12.28
CA ALA A 226 1.30 -15.49 -12.04
C ALA A 226 2.32 -15.64 -10.89
N ALA A 227 1.96 -16.26 -9.77
CA ALA A 227 2.87 -16.50 -8.65
C ALA A 227 3.97 -17.53 -9.01
N GLU A 228 3.63 -18.58 -9.77
CA GLU A 228 4.59 -19.54 -10.33
C GLU A 228 5.56 -18.86 -11.31
N LEU A 229 5.08 -17.89 -12.11
CA LEU A 229 5.94 -17.06 -12.96
C LEU A 229 6.89 -16.20 -12.11
N GLN A 230 6.41 -15.51 -11.08
CA GLN A 230 7.25 -14.72 -10.17
C GLN A 230 8.33 -15.58 -9.50
N ALA A 231 7.97 -16.76 -8.97
CA ALA A 231 8.93 -17.72 -8.42
C ALA A 231 9.99 -18.14 -9.47
N THR A 232 9.56 -18.39 -10.71
CA THR A 232 10.46 -18.74 -11.84
C THR A 232 11.42 -17.62 -12.21
N ILE A 233 10.95 -16.36 -12.20
CA ILE A 233 11.78 -15.17 -12.44
C ILE A 233 12.85 -15.06 -11.34
N VAL A 234 12.44 -15.16 -10.07
CA VAL A 234 13.34 -15.04 -8.92
C VAL A 234 14.36 -16.18 -8.89
N ALA A 235 13.98 -17.41 -9.24
CA ALA A 235 14.91 -18.53 -9.37
C ALA A 235 15.96 -18.27 -10.46
N SER A 236 15.51 -17.91 -11.67
CA SER A 236 16.40 -17.66 -12.82
C SER A 236 17.33 -16.44 -12.62
N TRP A 237 16.84 -15.38 -11.96
CA TRP A 237 17.64 -14.24 -11.53
C TRP A 237 18.79 -14.66 -10.61
N ASN A 238 18.44 -15.42 -9.57
CA ASN A 238 19.34 -15.91 -8.54
C ASN A 238 20.39 -16.94 -9.02
N GLU A 239 20.30 -17.44 -10.26
CA GLU A 239 21.35 -18.26 -10.86
C GLU A 239 22.48 -17.40 -11.47
N HIS A 240 22.22 -16.13 -11.79
CA HIS A 240 23.08 -15.30 -12.63
C HIS A 240 23.50 -13.96 -12.01
N SER A 241 22.78 -13.46 -11.00
CA SER A 241 23.04 -12.17 -10.34
C SER A 241 23.64 -12.34 -8.94
N GLY A 242 24.54 -11.41 -8.56
CA GLY A 242 25.08 -11.29 -7.21
C GLY A 242 24.01 -10.78 -6.23
N GLN A 243 23.37 -9.67 -6.59
CA GLN A 243 22.25 -9.08 -5.86
C GLN A 243 21.06 -10.05 -5.79
N ARG A 244 20.86 -10.63 -4.60
CA ARG A 244 19.86 -11.69 -4.37
C ARG A 244 18.45 -11.13 -4.27
N VAL A 245 17.51 -11.83 -4.91
CA VAL A 245 16.06 -11.59 -4.78
C VAL A 245 15.43 -12.73 -3.98
N ARG A 246 14.52 -12.42 -3.07
CA ARG A 246 13.67 -13.40 -2.38
C ARG A 246 12.22 -13.23 -2.83
N PHE A 247 11.51 -14.34 -2.99
CA PHE A 247 10.06 -14.33 -3.18
C PHE A 247 9.36 -14.75 -1.89
N VAL A 248 8.31 -14.04 -1.50
CA VAL A 248 7.41 -14.38 -0.38
C VAL A 248 6.11 -14.89 -0.98
N ASP A 249 6.06 -16.18 -1.26
CA ASP A 249 4.93 -16.90 -1.87
C ASP A 249 3.86 -17.33 -0.84
N SER A 250 4.21 -17.34 0.45
CA SER A 250 3.32 -17.72 1.56
C SER A 250 2.05 -16.87 1.67
N VAL A 251 1.99 -15.70 1.03
CA VAL A 251 0.78 -14.86 1.00
C VAL A 251 -0.43 -15.65 0.47
N LEU A 252 -0.27 -16.44 -0.59
CA LEU A 252 -1.35 -17.24 -1.17
C LEU A 252 -1.92 -18.29 -0.20
N THR A 253 -1.07 -18.87 0.65
CA THR A 253 -1.48 -19.91 1.60
C THR A 253 -1.97 -19.33 2.92
N MET A 254 -1.40 -18.21 3.36
CA MET A 254 -1.82 -17.49 4.57
C MET A 254 -3.21 -16.85 4.40
N PHE A 255 -3.50 -16.26 3.24
CA PHE A 255 -4.80 -15.61 2.97
C PHE A 255 -5.93 -16.58 2.59
N ALA A 256 -5.66 -17.89 2.51
CA ALA A 256 -6.66 -18.87 2.10
C ALA A 256 -7.81 -19.00 3.12
N GLY A 257 -9.03 -18.66 2.71
CA GLY A 257 -10.21 -18.53 3.56
C GLY A 257 -10.50 -17.10 4.03
N HIS A 258 -9.57 -16.17 3.76
CA HIS A 258 -9.65 -14.74 4.12
C HIS A 258 -9.83 -13.84 2.89
N GLU A 259 -10.10 -14.42 1.72
CA GLU A 259 -10.46 -13.66 0.52
C GLU A 259 -11.92 -13.16 0.54
N PRO A 260 -12.28 -12.16 -0.29
CA PRO A 260 -13.68 -11.74 -0.53
C PRO A 260 -14.61 -12.88 -0.97
N ASP A 261 -15.90 -12.84 -0.61
CA ASP A 261 -16.90 -13.70 -1.28
C ASP A 261 -17.20 -13.11 -2.67
N PRO A 262 -17.03 -13.86 -3.78
CA PRO A 262 -17.34 -13.33 -5.12
C PRO A 262 -18.85 -13.09 -5.34
N SER A 263 -19.71 -13.63 -4.47
CA SER A 263 -21.17 -13.53 -4.54
C SER A 263 -21.67 -12.19 -4.00
N SER A 264 -22.32 -11.37 -4.81
CA SER A 264 -22.80 -10.01 -4.40
C SER A 264 -23.84 -9.95 -3.28
N GLY A 265 -24.40 -11.08 -2.87
CA GLY A 265 -25.34 -11.16 -1.74
C GLY A 265 -24.70 -11.65 -0.43
N SER A 266 -23.39 -11.88 -0.44
CA SER A 266 -22.62 -12.44 0.67
C SER A 266 -21.38 -11.58 0.92
N ARG A 267 -20.93 -11.53 2.16
CA ARG A 267 -19.60 -11.01 2.52
C ARG A 267 -18.83 -12.07 3.29
N ASN A 268 -17.51 -12.17 3.10
CA ASN A 268 -16.70 -13.01 3.98
C ASN A 268 -16.47 -12.29 5.32
N ALA A 269 -17.08 -12.82 6.39
CA ALA A 269 -17.00 -12.26 7.73
C ALA A 269 -15.57 -12.25 8.33
N HIS A 270 -14.61 -12.97 7.74
CA HIS A 270 -13.21 -13.01 8.22
C HIS A 270 -12.21 -12.50 7.15
N ARG A 271 -12.69 -11.71 6.16
CA ARG A 271 -11.85 -11.23 5.05
C ARG A 271 -10.71 -10.31 5.51
N TRP A 272 -9.56 -10.47 4.86
CA TRP A 272 -8.38 -9.62 5.02
C TRP A 272 -8.18 -8.67 3.84
N LEU A 273 -9.07 -8.69 2.85
CA LEU A 273 -9.20 -7.68 1.81
C LEU A 273 -10.52 -6.96 2.02
N ASN A 274 -10.58 -5.67 1.67
CA ASN A 274 -11.84 -4.94 1.58
C ASN A 274 -12.70 -5.54 0.45
N GLU A 275 -13.99 -5.73 0.71
CA GLU A 275 -14.96 -5.99 -0.37
C GLU A 275 -15.42 -4.67 -1.03
N PHE A 276 -16.39 -4.72 -1.94
CA PHE A 276 -16.93 -3.51 -2.54
C PHE A 276 -17.56 -2.58 -1.50
N LEU A 277 -17.29 -1.29 -1.67
CA LEU A 277 -17.74 -0.20 -0.81
C LEU A 277 -17.18 -0.29 0.62
N GLU A 278 -15.96 -0.81 0.78
CA GLU A 278 -15.30 -0.96 2.08
C GLU A 278 -13.88 -0.38 2.12
N THR A 279 -13.51 0.10 3.30
CA THR A 279 -12.14 0.42 3.69
C THR A 279 -11.87 0.07 5.15
N GLU A 280 -10.60 0.12 5.57
CA GLU A 280 -10.14 0.03 6.96
C GLU A 280 -10.70 -1.17 7.75
N GLY A 281 -10.92 -2.29 7.07
CA GLY A 281 -11.33 -3.55 7.71
C GLY A 281 -10.39 -3.97 8.84
N ARG A 282 -10.87 -3.91 10.08
CA ARG A 282 -10.15 -4.23 11.32
C ARG A 282 -10.80 -5.42 12.04
N LEU A 283 -10.04 -6.07 12.92
CA LEU A 283 -10.55 -7.21 13.69
C LEU A 283 -11.52 -6.71 14.78
N GLY A 284 -12.80 -7.06 14.63
CA GLY A 284 -13.86 -6.74 15.57
C GLY A 284 -13.86 -7.61 16.82
N ALA A 285 -14.60 -7.17 17.85
CA ALA A 285 -14.70 -7.91 19.12
C ALA A 285 -15.37 -9.29 18.99
N SER A 286 -16.09 -9.52 17.89
CA SER A 286 -16.69 -10.80 17.49
C SER A 286 -15.69 -11.79 16.86
N GLY A 287 -14.45 -11.36 16.58
CA GLY A 287 -13.48 -12.08 15.76
C GLY A 287 -13.73 -11.95 14.25
N GLN A 288 -14.70 -11.13 13.83
CA GLN A 288 -15.03 -10.86 12.42
C GLN A 288 -14.45 -9.52 11.97
N THR A 289 -14.30 -9.33 10.66
CA THR A 289 -13.83 -8.09 10.04
C THR A 289 -14.91 -7.01 10.08
N GLU A 290 -14.69 -5.98 10.88
CA GLU A 290 -15.45 -4.72 10.91
C GLU A 290 -14.78 -3.72 9.96
N SER A 291 -15.46 -3.29 8.90
CA SER A 291 -14.97 -2.31 7.92
C SER A 291 -15.76 -1.00 7.99
N ARG A 292 -15.14 0.09 7.54
CA ARG A 292 -15.85 1.34 7.21
C ARG A 292 -16.41 1.25 5.79
N PHE A 293 -17.39 2.08 5.50
CA PHE A 293 -17.92 2.27 4.14
C PHE A 293 -17.04 3.28 3.39
N SER A 294 -16.83 3.08 2.09
CA SER A 294 -16.07 4.01 1.24
C SER A 294 -16.47 3.91 -0.23
N TRP A 295 -16.68 5.05 -0.88
CA TRP A 295 -16.89 5.13 -2.34
C TRP A 295 -15.57 5.13 -3.14
N GLU A 296 -14.42 5.23 -2.48
CA GLU A 296 -13.10 5.26 -3.13
C GLU A 296 -12.77 3.90 -3.76
N SER A 297 -12.92 3.79 -5.09
CA SER A 297 -12.77 2.51 -5.78
C SER A 297 -11.36 1.92 -5.69
N GLN A 298 -10.39 2.78 -5.39
CA GLN A 298 -8.98 2.49 -5.22
C GLN A 298 -8.70 1.68 -3.94
N GLU A 299 -9.65 1.62 -2.98
CA GLU A 299 -9.53 0.87 -1.73
C GLU A 299 -10.11 -0.55 -1.79
N TRP A 300 -11.03 -0.79 -2.73
CA TRP A 300 -11.74 -2.06 -2.84
C TRP A 300 -10.80 -3.18 -3.31
N TYR A 301 -10.96 -4.40 -2.78
CA TYR A 301 -10.14 -5.58 -3.08
C TYR A 301 -8.64 -5.42 -2.82
N HIS A 302 -8.25 -4.41 -2.05
CA HIS A 302 -6.91 -4.30 -1.49
C HIS A 302 -6.88 -4.85 -0.05
N PRO A 303 -5.70 -5.17 0.51
CA PRO A 303 -5.59 -5.64 1.88
C PRO A 303 -6.13 -4.58 2.84
N ASN A 304 -6.93 -5.01 3.81
CA ASN A 304 -7.43 -4.12 4.86
C ASN A 304 -6.40 -4.01 6.00
N LEU A 305 -6.76 -3.37 7.13
CA LEU A 305 -5.84 -3.24 8.27
C LEU A 305 -5.33 -4.61 8.75
N ILE A 306 -6.22 -5.62 8.84
CA ILE A 306 -5.81 -7.00 9.14
C ILE A 306 -4.91 -7.55 8.02
N GLY A 307 -5.27 -7.35 6.76
CA GLY A 307 -4.48 -7.81 5.62
C GLY A 307 -3.05 -7.25 5.60
N HIS A 308 -2.85 -5.99 5.97
CA HIS A 308 -1.52 -5.41 6.07
C HIS A 308 -0.69 -5.97 7.24
N GLU A 309 -1.31 -6.30 8.37
CA GLU A 309 -0.65 -7.07 9.44
C GLU A 309 -0.23 -8.46 8.95
N GLN A 310 -1.08 -9.16 8.19
CA GLN A 310 -0.81 -10.51 7.70
C GLN A 310 0.19 -10.55 6.53
N LEU A 311 0.26 -9.49 5.72
CA LEU A 311 1.36 -9.31 4.74
C LEU A 311 2.69 -9.05 5.46
N ALA A 312 2.69 -8.23 6.50
CA ALA A 312 3.89 -8.02 7.32
C ALA A 312 4.31 -9.32 8.04
N GLU A 313 3.36 -10.15 8.47
CA GLU A 313 3.63 -11.49 9.00
C GLU A 313 4.22 -12.43 7.94
N ALA A 314 3.71 -12.39 6.71
CA ALA A 314 4.26 -13.19 5.60
C ALA A 314 5.71 -12.78 5.30
N VAL A 315 6.00 -11.48 5.26
CA VAL A 315 7.36 -10.95 5.13
C VAL A 315 8.22 -11.31 6.34
N ARG A 316 7.70 -11.27 7.57
CA ARG A 316 8.41 -11.70 8.78
C ARG A 316 8.78 -13.18 8.75
N GLY A 317 7.84 -14.06 8.40
CA GLY A 317 8.07 -15.50 8.28
C GLY A 317 9.00 -15.85 7.11
N GLY A 318 8.91 -15.10 6.01
CA GLY A 318 9.76 -15.27 4.83
C GLY A 318 11.18 -14.74 5.03
N VAL A 319 11.35 -13.53 5.55
CA VAL A 319 12.64 -12.80 5.60
C VAL A 319 13.30 -12.87 6.98
N GLY A 320 12.53 -12.82 8.07
CA GLY A 320 13.04 -12.66 9.43
C GLY A 320 13.68 -11.27 9.64
N VAL A 321 14.69 -11.19 10.51
CA VAL A 321 15.61 -10.04 10.48
C VAL A 321 16.64 -10.30 9.37
N PRO A 322 16.82 -9.39 8.39
CA PRO A 322 17.74 -9.60 7.28
C PRO A 322 19.17 -9.89 7.74
N ALA A 323 19.83 -10.84 7.08
CA ALA A 323 21.19 -11.27 7.43
C ALA A 323 22.26 -10.22 7.12
N ASN A 324 21.94 -9.25 6.25
CA ASN A 324 22.78 -8.11 5.89
C ASN A 324 22.57 -6.89 6.80
N ALA A 325 21.71 -6.95 7.82
CA ALA A 325 21.53 -5.88 8.81
C ALA A 325 22.88 -5.57 9.51
N ARG A 326 23.37 -4.34 9.31
CA ARG A 326 24.75 -3.93 9.64
C ARG A 326 24.90 -3.64 11.13
N PRO A 327 26.05 -3.93 11.78
CA PRO A 327 26.29 -3.51 13.16
C PRO A 327 26.29 -1.99 13.30
N VAL A 328 25.66 -1.45 14.35
CA VAL A 328 25.68 -0.01 14.70
C VAL A 328 27.10 0.46 14.98
N ALA A 329 27.91 -0.37 15.67
CA ALA A 329 29.29 -0.07 16.04
C ALA A 329 30.27 0.08 14.85
N ALA A 330 29.85 -0.22 13.62
CA ALA A 330 30.62 0.12 12.41
C ALA A 330 30.62 1.63 12.11
N GLY A 331 29.70 2.38 12.73
CA GLY A 331 29.55 3.83 12.60
C GLY A 331 28.95 4.27 11.25
N HIS A 332 28.40 5.48 11.23
CA HIS A 332 28.17 6.18 9.98
C HIS A 332 29.53 6.73 9.51
N MET A 333 30.08 6.20 8.42
CA MET A 333 31.39 6.63 7.91
C MET A 333 31.26 8.05 7.31
N VAL A 334 31.83 9.04 8.00
CA VAL A 334 31.88 10.43 7.54
C VAL A 334 33.20 10.65 6.81
N THR A 335 33.12 11.28 5.64
CA THR A 335 34.29 11.80 4.95
C THR A 335 34.72 13.11 5.62
N THR A 336 35.88 13.11 6.28
CA THR A 336 36.45 14.31 6.89
C THR A 336 36.96 15.28 5.82
N ALA A 337 37.24 16.54 6.20
CA ALA A 337 37.61 17.60 5.26
C ALA A 337 38.93 17.36 4.48
N ASP A 338 39.74 16.39 4.89
CA ASP A 338 40.94 15.89 4.24
C ASP A 338 40.70 14.66 3.34
N GLY A 339 39.45 14.20 3.21
CA GLY A 339 39.06 13.04 2.42
C GLY A 339 39.24 11.69 3.12
N ALA A 340 39.66 11.66 4.39
CA ALA A 340 39.71 10.43 5.16
C ALA A 340 38.30 9.94 5.53
N GLN A 341 38.15 8.63 5.66
CA GLN A 341 36.88 7.99 6.02
C GLN A 341 36.96 7.57 7.50
N GLN A 342 36.15 8.20 8.36
CA GLN A 342 36.16 7.95 9.80
C GLN A 342 34.75 7.61 10.31
N ALA A 343 34.65 6.63 11.20
CA ALA A 343 33.41 6.31 11.89
C ALA A 343 32.95 7.52 12.73
N SER A 344 31.76 8.04 12.43
CA SER A 344 31.10 9.03 13.28
C SER A 344 30.85 8.44 14.66
N LEU A 345 31.11 9.25 15.69
CA LEU A 345 30.78 8.97 17.07
C LEU A 345 29.46 9.64 17.51
N GLN A 346 28.84 10.42 16.61
CA GLN A 346 27.58 11.10 16.86
C GLN A 346 26.42 10.10 16.89
N PRO A 347 25.36 10.35 17.69
CA PRO A 347 24.12 9.61 17.58
C PRO A 347 23.45 9.80 16.21
N PHE A 348 22.51 8.91 15.91
CA PHE A 348 21.59 9.00 14.79
C PHE A 348 20.16 9.16 15.34
N ALA A 349 19.43 10.15 14.83
CA ALA A 349 18.04 10.40 15.15
C ALA A 349 17.16 10.01 13.95
N TRP A 350 15.99 9.43 14.22
CA TRP A 350 14.96 9.13 13.21
C TRP A 350 13.59 9.03 13.86
N ILE A 351 12.54 9.35 13.09
CA ILE A 351 11.13 9.24 13.46
C ILE A 351 10.40 8.51 12.33
N GLN A 352 9.49 7.57 12.63
CA GLN A 352 8.80 6.73 11.63
C GLN A 352 7.78 7.44 10.71
N GLY A 353 7.67 8.76 10.73
CA GLY A 353 6.65 9.45 9.93
C GLY A 353 6.87 9.35 8.41
N PRO A 354 5.94 9.89 7.59
CA PRO A 354 4.85 10.80 7.98
C PRO A 354 3.79 10.19 8.90
N TYR A 355 3.11 11.05 9.66
CA TYR A 355 1.91 10.69 10.43
C TYR A 355 0.69 11.39 9.86
N VAL A 356 -0.44 10.68 9.82
CA VAL A 356 -1.76 11.21 9.48
C VAL A 356 -2.70 10.81 10.60
N VAL A 357 -3.41 11.79 11.18
CA VAL A 357 -4.15 11.61 12.44
C VAL A 357 -5.44 12.45 12.40
N ALA A 358 -6.55 11.91 12.90
CA ALA A 358 -7.76 12.70 13.09
C ALA A 358 -7.65 13.60 14.34
N THR A 359 -8.25 14.79 14.34
CA THR A 359 -8.30 15.65 15.55
C THR A 359 -8.84 14.89 16.77
N GLY A 360 -8.19 15.03 17.91
CA GLY A 360 -8.55 14.33 19.16
C GLY A 360 -8.21 12.83 19.20
N GLN A 361 -7.65 12.24 18.13
CA GLN A 361 -7.15 10.86 18.13
C GLN A 361 -5.73 10.80 18.72
N GLU A 362 -5.51 9.84 19.64
CA GLU A 362 -4.16 9.56 20.15
C GLU A 362 -3.33 8.85 19.08
N THR A 363 -2.07 9.27 18.93
CA THR A 363 -1.07 8.58 18.12
C THR A 363 0.21 8.36 18.92
N VAL A 364 1.07 7.43 18.47
CA VAL A 364 2.37 7.17 19.07
C VAL A 364 3.46 7.54 18.07
N LEU A 365 4.20 8.59 18.38
CA LEU A 365 5.43 8.96 17.69
C LEU A 365 6.52 7.95 18.05
N ASP A 366 7.08 7.28 17.04
CA ASP A 366 8.10 6.23 17.19
C ASP A 366 9.46 6.71 16.66
N ALA A 367 10.46 6.67 17.54
CA ALA A 367 11.86 6.99 17.28
C ALA A 367 12.83 5.83 17.58
N ARG A 368 12.32 4.57 17.69
CA ARG A 368 13.12 3.39 18.05
C ARG A 368 14.28 3.06 17.11
N ALA A 369 14.28 3.57 15.86
CA ALA A 369 15.44 3.45 14.97
C ALA A 369 16.56 4.48 15.24
N SER A 370 16.39 5.36 16.24
CA SER A 370 17.49 6.21 16.74
C SER A 370 18.50 5.37 17.52
N PHE A 371 19.78 5.63 17.36
CA PHE A 371 20.87 4.88 18.02
C PHE A 371 22.11 5.75 18.30
N THR A 372 23.10 5.22 19.01
CA THR A 372 24.44 5.82 19.09
C THR A 372 25.53 4.73 19.00
N PRO A 373 26.62 4.96 18.26
CA PRO A 373 27.72 3.99 18.19
C PRO A 373 28.61 3.96 19.45
N THR A 374 28.38 4.85 20.43
CA THR A 374 29.27 5.01 21.61
C THR A 374 28.69 4.56 22.95
N GLY A 375 27.46 4.06 22.99
CA GLY A 375 26.82 3.64 24.23
C GLY A 375 25.31 3.54 24.09
N ALA A 376 24.58 4.29 24.92
CA ALA A 376 23.12 4.37 24.87
C ALA A 376 22.65 5.83 24.69
N LEU A 377 21.48 5.99 24.08
CA LEU A 377 20.73 7.24 24.13
C LEU A 377 20.15 7.42 25.54
N THR A 378 20.28 8.63 26.09
CA THR A 378 19.93 8.96 27.48
C THR A 378 18.76 9.93 27.61
N ARG A 379 18.40 10.61 26.51
CA ARG A 379 17.31 11.59 26.49
C ARG A 379 16.70 11.68 25.09
N PHE A 380 15.37 11.82 25.06
CA PHE A 380 14.56 12.06 23.87
C PHE A 380 13.73 13.31 24.15
N GLU A 381 13.93 14.35 23.35
CA GLU A 381 13.20 15.62 23.43
C GLU A 381 12.44 15.84 22.13
N TRP A 382 11.22 16.34 22.22
CA TRP A 382 10.31 16.51 21.09
C TRP A 382 9.91 17.97 20.97
N ASP A 383 9.81 18.39 19.71
CA ASP A 383 9.32 19.67 19.21
C ASP A 383 8.02 19.32 18.47
N LEU A 384 6.87 19.58 19.10
CA LEU A 384 5.57 19.07 18.65
C LEU A 384 4.77 20.04 17.76
N ASP A 385 5.22 21.29 17.63
CA ASP A 385 4.60 22.32 16.80
C ASP A 385 5.51 22.87 15.68
N GLY A 386 6.79 22.46 15.65
CA GLY A 386 7.74 22.76 14.59
C GLY A 386 8.43 24.12 14.74
N ASP A 387 8.37 24.76 15.91
CA ASP A 387 8.98 26.08 16.14
C ASP A 387 10.51 26.05 16.40
N GLY A 388 11.08 24.86 16.58
CA GLY A 388 12.50 24.62 16.86
C GLY A 388 12.87 24.58 18.35
N VAL A 389 11.90 24.82 19.25
CA VAL A 389 12.00 24.56 20.69
C VAL A 389 11.60 23.12 20.95
N PHE A 390 12.29 22.47 21.89
CA PHE A 390 11.97 21.10 22.29
C PHE A 390 11.35 21.12 23.69
N GLU A 391 10.04 21.34 23.73
CA GLU A 391 9.26 21.56 24.94
C GLU A 391 8.89 20.27 25.68
N THR A 392 8.81 19.14 24.96
CA THR A 392 8.41 17.85 25.53
C THR A 392 9.62 16.93 25.73
N VAL A 393 9.70 16.23 26.87
CA VAL A 393 10.76 15.22 27.14
C VAL A 393 10.10 13.86 27.33
N GLY A 394 10.46 12.89 26.51
CA GLY A 394 9.94 11.53 26.58
C GLY A 394 10.72 10.65 27.55
N ASP A 395 10.02 9.72 28.20
CA ASP A 395 10.61 8.67 29.05
C ASP A 395 11.37 7.58 28.25
N GLY A 396 11.36 7.67 26.92
CA GLY A 396 11.99 6.70 26.02
C GLY A 396 11.82 7.08 24.53
N PRO A 397 12.08 6.13 23.61
CA PRO A 397 12.05 6.37 22.16
C PRO A 397 10.64 6.43 21.56
N THR A 398 9.59 6.49 22.37
CA THR A 398 8.19 6.59 21.91
C THR A 398 7.43 7.60 22.74
N LEU A 399 6.61 8.43 22.10
CA LEU A 399 5.78 9.44 22.75
C LEU A 399 4.33 9.31 22.28
N ALA A 400 3.40 9.07 23.20
CA ALA A 400 1.97 9.20 22.93
C ALA A 400 1.57 10.67 22.94
N HIS A 401 0.81 11.12 21.94
CA HIS A 401 0.36 12.50 21.81
C HIS A 401 -1.03 12.60 21.17
N THR A 402 -1.70 13.75 21.35
CA THR A 402 -3.04 14.01 20.81
C THR A 402 -3.20 15.50 20.50
N TRP A 403 -3.22 15.86 19.21
CA TRP A 403 -3.57 17.21 18.78
C TRP A 403 -5.08 17.45 18.95
N GLN A 404 -5.44 18.56 19.60
CA GLN A 404 -6.83 18.95 19.88
C GLN A 404 -7.42 19.90 18.81
N ALA A 405 -6.62 20.25 17.81
CA ALA A 405 -6.95 21.12 16.69
C ALA A 405 -6.18 20.64 15.46
N GLU A 406 -6.54 21.13 14.28
CA GLU A 406 -5.80 20.88 13.04
C GLU A 406 -4.35 21.35 13.16
N PHE A 407 -3.44 20.60 12.52
CA PHE A 407 -2.02 20.89 12.45
C PHE A 407 -1.44 20.21 11.21
N SER A 408 -0.75 20.94 10.35
CA SER A 408 0.07 20.37 9.27
C SER A 408 1.43 21.03 9.33
N GLY A 409 2.48 20.24 9.56
CA GLY A 409 3.81 20.75 9.86
C GLY A 409 4.84 19.65 10.12
N GLU A 410 6.02 20.06 10.58
CA GLU A 410 7.06 19.14 11.02
C GLU A 410 7.01 18.95 12.55
N VAL A 411 7.23 17.71 13.00
CA VAL A 411 7.56 17.37 14.38
C VAL A 411 9.04 17.03 14.46
N GLY A 412 9.74 17.67 15.40
CA GLY A 412 11.16 17.45 15.65
C GLY A 412 11.42 16.47 16.80
N LEU A 413 12.54 15.77 16.70
CA LEU A 413 13.13 14.95 17.75
C LEU A 413 14.59 15.34 17.93
N ARG A 414 15.02 15.62 19.17
CA ARG A 414 16.42 15.68 19.58
C ARG A 414 16.74 14.53 20.50
N VAL A 415 17.69 13.68 20.10
CA VAL A 415 18.25 12.62 20.96
C VAL A 415 19.59 13.07 21.53
N THR A 416 19.90 12.66 22.77
CA THR A 416 21.20 12.91 23.43
C THR A 416 21.81 11.60 23.90
N ASP A 417 23.07 11.34 23.58
CA ASP A 417 23.80 10.14 24.06
C ASP A 417 24.50 10.35 25.41
N ALA A 418 25.03 9.26 25.98
CA ALA A 418 25.73 9.28 27.27
C ALA A 418 27.02 10.13 27.30
N SER A 419 27.55 10.56 26.14
CA SER A 419 28.67 11.50 26.04
C SER A 419 28.24 12.97 25.94
N GLY A 420 26.93 13.23 25.80
CA GLY A 420 26.36 14.56 25.57
C GLY A 420 26.36 15.00 24.12
N GLN A 421 26.66 14.11 23.16
CA GLN A 421 26.46 14.37 21.74
C GLN A 421 24.95 14.31 21.41
N VAL A 422 24.53 15.10 20.42
CA VAL A 422 23.11 15.24 20.05
C VAL A 422 22.91 15.03 18.55
N ALA A 423 21.76 14.47 18.18
CA ALA A 423 21.28 14.42 16.81
C ALA A 423 19.82 14.85 16.76
N VAL A 424 19.42 15.44 15.64
CA VAL A 424 18.07 15.91 15.39
C VAL A 424 17.51 15.24 14.14
N ALA A 425 16.24 14.88 14.17
CA ALA A 425 15.46 14.46 13.02
C ALA A 425 14.11 15.17 13.04
N THR A 426 13.50 15.37 11.86
CA THR A 426 12.13 15.83 11.73
C THR A 426 11.31 14.86 10.89
N THR A 427 9.99 14.93 11.00
CA THR A 427 9.06 14.23 10.11
C THR A 427 7.76 15.01 10.02
N THR A 428 6.97 14.82 8.96
CA THR A 428 5.71 15.54 8.82
C THR A 428 4.58 14.87 9.60
N VAL A 429 3.68 15.70 10.11
CA VAL A 429 2.41 15.29 10.73
C VAL A 429 1.30 16.11 10.12
N ASP A 430 0.29 15.43 9.60
CA ASP A 430 -0.93 16.02 9.07
C ASP A 430 -2.13 15.60 9.94
N VAL A 431 -2.77 16.60 10.55
CA VAL A 431 -3.93 16.45 11.43
C VAL A 431 -5.10 17.22 10.80
N SER A 432 -6.00 16.48 10.17
CA SER A 432 -7.31 16.97 9.71
C SER A 432 -8.41 16.55 10.69
N ARG A 433 -9.64 17.05 10.52
CA ARG A 433 -10.77 16.69 11.40
C ARG A 433 -11.03 15.19 11.44
N ASP A 434 -10.90 14.52 10.30
CA ASP A 434 -11.31 13.14 10.05
C ASP A 434 -10.14 12.15 9.82
N GLY A 435 -8.91 12.66 9.61
CA GLY A 435 -7.68 11.89 9.48
C GLY A 435 -7.31 11.43 8.06
N ASP A 436 -7.65 12.19 7.01
CA ASP A 436 -7.30 11.88 5.61
C ASP A 436 -6.10 12.70 5.02
N ALA A 437 -5.57 13.63 5.82
CA ALA A 437 -4.50 14.61 5.53
C ALA A 437 -4.91 15.85 4.72
N ILE A 438 -6.20 16.12 4.51
CA ILE A 438 -6.69 17.34 3.86
C ILE A 438 -7.25 18.31 4.94
N PRO A 439 -6.76 19.57 5.04
CA PRO A 439 -7.31 20.52 6.01
C PRO A 439 -8.74 20.94 5.64
N ASP A 440 -9.59 21.19 6.65
CA ASP A 440 -11.04 21.50 6.53
C ASP A 440 -11.36 22.59 5.47
N ALA A 441 -10.45 23.54 5.25
CA ALA A 441 -10.62 24.65 4.31
C ALA A 441 -10.31 24.31 2.83
N GLN A 442 -9.82 23.11 2.56
CA GLN A 442 -9.50 22.56 1.23
C GLN A 442 -10.19 21.22 0.97
N ASP A 443 -10.93 20.72 1.95
CA ASP A 443 -11.58 19.42 1.94
C ASP A 443 -13.03 19.53 1.40
N ASN A 444 -13.35 18.74 0.38
CA ASN A 444 -14.70 18.64 -0.17
C ASN A 444 -15.63 17.70 0.62
N CYS A 445 -15.12 16.97 1.63
CA CYS A 445 -15.89 16.21 2.61
C CYS A 445 -15.32 16.29 4.06
N PRO A 446 -15.33 17.46 4.73
CA PRO A 446 -14.66 17.71 6.04
C PRO A 446 -14.97 16.77 7.23
N ASP A 447 -15.99 15.91 7.14
CA ASP A 447 -16.37 14.95 8.17
C ASP A 447 -16.20 13.48 7.72
N VAL A 448 -15.73 13.21 6.49
CA VAL A 448 -15.71 11.88 5.85
C VAL A 448 -14.48 11.68 4.95
N ALA A 449 -13.43 11.09 5.53
CA ALA A 449 -12.13 10.86 4.92
C ALA A 449 -12.17 10.39 3.45
N ASN A 450 -11.64 11.24 2.56
CA ASN A 450 -11.59 11.01 1.12
C ASN A 450 -10.35 11.62 0.48
N HIS A 451 -9.18 11.10 0.85
CA HIS A 451 -7.85 11.55 0.40
C HIS A 451 -7.69 11.82 -1.12
N ALA A 452 -8.47 11.17 -2.00
CA ALA A 452 -8.44 11.46 -3.44
C ALA A 452 -9.14 12.77 -3.83
N GLN A 453 -9.98 13.34 -2.95
CA GLN A 453 -10.78 14.54 -3.16
C GLN A 453 -11.47 14.47 -4.52
N ALA A 454 -12.25 13.40 -4.68
CA ALA A 454 -13.05 13.13 -5.87
C ALA A 454 -14.36 13.91 -5.78
N ASP A 455 -14.75 14.48 -6.91
CA ASP A 455 -15.93 15.33 -7.14
C ASP A 455 -16.17 15.23 -8.65
N VAL A 456 -17.06 14.33 -9.06
CA VAL A 456 -17.21 13.93 -10.47
C VAL A 456 -18.19 14.79 -11.26
N ASP A 457 -19.07 15.56 -10.61
CA ASP A 457 -19.90 16.56 -11.27
C ASP A 457 -19.37 18.01 -11.14
N GLY A 458 -18.62 18.33 -10.09
CA GLY A 458 -17.90 19.58 -9.92
C GLY A 458 -18.64 20.65 -9.11
N ASP A 459 -19.59 20.27 -8.25
CA ASP A 459 -20.30 21.22 -7.38
C ASP A 459 -19.54 21.64 -6.11
N GLY A 460 -18.45 20.94 -5.78
CA GLY A 460 -17.59 21.20 -4.62
C GLY A 460 -17.90 20.35 -3.39
N ILE A 461 -18.87 19.45 -3.45
CA ILE A 461 -19.11 18.38 -2.47
C ILE A 461 -18.43 17.11 -3.00
N GLY A 462 -17.70 16.39 -2.15
CA GLY A 462 -16.99 15.19 -2.61
C GLY A 462 -17.91 13.99 -2.80
N ASP A 463 -17.57 13.13 -3.76
CA ASP A 463 -18.30 11.89 -4.14
C ASP A 463 -18.66 11.00 -2.93
N VAL A 464 -17.90 11.09 -1.82
CA VAL A 464 -18.13 10.26 -0.63
C VAL A 464 -19.24 10.76 0.29
N CYS A 465 -19.49 12.07 0.29
CA CYS A 465 -20.41 12.76 1.19
C CYS A 465 -21.61 13.40 0.46
N ASP A 466 -21.56 13.48 -0.87
CA ASP A 466 -22.70 13.86 -1.71
C ASP A 466 -23.78 12.74 -1.76
N PRO A 467 -25.07 13.05 -1.47
CA PRO A 467 -26.19 12.13 -1.71
C PRO A 467 -26.49 11.82 -3.19
N GLU A 468 -26.13 12.69 -4.14
CA GLU A 468 -26.37 12.51 -5.58
C GLU A 468 -25.10 12.74 -6.46
N PRO A 469 -23.97 12.01 -6.28
CA PRO A 469 -22.62 12.28 -6.85
C PRO A 469 -22.43 12.50 -8.36
N GLY A 470 -23.48 12.52 -9.17
CA GLY A 470 -23.40 12.82 -10.61
C GLY A 470 -24.47 13.81 -11.06
N ILE A 471 -24.96 14.65 -10.15
CA ILE A 471 -26.04 15.61 -10.34
C ILE A 471 -25.72 16.91 -9.57
N LEU A 472 -24.93 17.80 -10.20
CA LEU A 472 -24.62 19.17 -9.77
C LEU A 472 -25.65 19.78 -8.79
N THR A 473 -25.37 19.75 -7.49
CA THR A 473 -26.28 20.26 -6.45
C THR A 473 -26.09 21.76 -6.21
N THR A 474 -26.13 22.55 -7.28
CA THR A 474 -26.00 24.01 -7.16
C THR A 474 -27.19 24.64 -6.45
N ASP A 475 -27.03 24.96 -5.16
CA ASP A 475 -27.95 25.76 -4.33
C ASP A 475 -28.08 27.25 -4.77
N GLU A 476 -27.53 27.59 -5.94
CA GLU A 476 -27.74 28.85 -6.68
C GLU A 476 -28.44 28.66 -8.03
N ALA A 477 -29.21 27.59 -8.21
CA ALA A 477 -30.31 27.60 -9.16
C ALA A 477 -31.39 28.58 -8.67
N GLU A 478 -31.17 29.89 -8.91
CA GLU A 478 -32.22 30.91 -8.80
C GLU A 478 -33.47 30.38 -9.49
N VAL A 479 -34.59 30.38 -8.75
CA VAL A 479 -35.87 29.85 -9.22
C VAL A 479 -36.38 30.72 -10.37
N MET A 480 -35.93 30.41 -11.59
CA MET A 480 -36.66 30.70 -12.81
C MET A 480 -37.85 29.73 -12.87
N GLU A 481 -38.86 30.04 -12.06
CA GLU A 481 -40.23 29.59 -12.27
C GLU A 481 -40.66 30.12 -13.65
N GLU A 482 -40.39 29.35 -14.71
CA GLU A 482 -40.79 29.67 -16.07
C GLU A 482 -42.32 29.57 -16.15
N THR A 483 -42.96 30.69 -15.80
CA THR A 483 -44.40 30.89 -15.88
C THR A 483 -44.86 30.74 -17.33
N VAL A 484 -45.17 29.51 -17.72
CA VAL A 484 -45.69 29.17 -19.06
C VAL A 484 -46.93 30.04 -19.34
N PRO A 485 -46.88 30.97 -20.30
CA PRO A 485 -48.04 31.77 -20.64
C PRO A 485 -49.09 30.87 -21.32
N PRO A 486 -50.39 31.03 -21.02
CA PRO A 486 -51.42 30.15 -21.55
C PRO A 486 -51.52 30.28 -23.08
N ALA A 487 -51.65 29.15 -23.76
CA ALA A 487 -51.72 29.08 -25.22
C ALA A 487 -52.92 29.89 -25.78
N PRO A 488 -52.74 30.62 -26.90
CA PRO A 488 -53.81 31.42 -27.48
C PRO A 488 -54.88 30.55 -28.16
N THR A 489 -56.14 30.90 -27.91
CA THR A 489 -57.34 30.31 -28.53
C THR A 489 -57.38 30.57 -30.04
N PRO A 490 -57.80 29.61 -30.89
CA PRO A 490 -57.85 29.82 -32.34
C PRO A 490 -59.12 30.57 -32.78
N GLU A 491 -58.97 31.57 -33.65
CA GLU A 491 -60.06 32.20 -34.40
C GLU A 491 -59.75 32.26 -35.92
N PRO A 492 -60.77 32.38 -36.80
CA PRO A 492 -60.77 31.70 -38.09
C PRO A 492 -60.29 32.53 -39.30
N SER A 493 -59.84 31.82 -40.34
CA SER A 493 -59.42 32.38 -41.63
C SER A 493 -60.55 33.01 -42.45
N PRO A 494 -60.26 34.12 -43.16
CA PRO A 494 -60.92 34.49 -44.41
C PRO A 494 -59.98 34.46 -45.64
N THR A 495 -60.59 34.48 -46.82
CA THR A 495 -60.04 34.07 -48.14
C THR A 495 -59.47 35.25 -48.98
N PRO A 496 -59.06 35.14 -50.27
CA PRO A 496 -57.75 35.67 -50.70
C PRO A 496 -57.76 36.81 -51.75
N SER A 497 -56.65 37.55 -51.84
CA SER A 497 -56.20 38.41 -52.97
C SER A 497 -54.83 39.02 -52.63
N ALA A 498 -53.91 39.36 -53.54
CA ALA A 498 -53.75 39.06 -54.97
C ALA A 498 -52.24 39.14 -55.31
N VAL A 499 -51.81 38.56 -56.43
CA VAL A 499 -50.40 38.57 -56.90
C VAL A 499 -50.11 39.79 -57.77
N PRO A 500 -48.91 40.40 -57.66
CA PRO A 500 -48.19 40.78 -58.87
C PRO A 500 -46.68 40.44 -58.86
N ILE A 501 -46.28 39.72 -59.92
CA ILE A 501 -45.05 39.85 -60.75
C ILE A 501 -44.34 41.22 -60.58
N SER A 502 -43.02 41.40 -60.57
CA SER A 502 -41.87 40.65 -61.13
C SER A 502 -40.60 40.85 -60.22
N ASP A 503 -39.32 40.61 -60.55
CA ASP A 503 -38.60 40.36 -61.80
C ASP A 503 -37.28 39.54 -61.62
N ALA A 504 -36.66 39.18 -62.74
CA ALA A 504 -35.27 38.67 -62.89
C ALA A 504 -34.59 39.47 -64.05
N PRO A 505 -33.26 39.43 -64.37
CA PRO A 505 -32.32 38.29 -64.16
C PRO A 505 -30.78 38.58 -64.01
N ALA A 506 -30.00 37.52 -63.65
CA ALA A 506 -28.69 37.11 -64.26
C ALA A 506 -27.42 38.04 -64.28
N PRO A 507 -26.19 37.56 -64.64
CA PRO A 507 -25.54 36.26 -64.34
C PRO A 507 -24.00 36.27 -64.06
N SER A 508 -23.51 35.13 -63.53
CA SER A 508 -22.26 34.36 -63.82
C SER A 508 -20.83 34.94 -63.96
N LYS A 509 -19.87 34.22 -63.33
CA LYS A 509 -18.62 33.56 -63.85
C LYS A 509 -17.87 32.97 -62.64
N SER A 510 -17.42 31.71 -62.53
CA SER A 510 -16.86 30.67 -63.43
C SER A 510 -15.35 30.79 -63.74
N SER A 511 -14.55 29.94 -63.06
CA SER A 511 -13.29 29.25 -63.48
C SER A 511 -12.45 28.95 -62.22
N SER A 512 -11.72 27.85 -61.97
CA SER A 512 -11.50 26.52 -62.55
C SER A 512 -10.29 25.90 -61.79
N ALA A 513 -10.24 24.58 -61.52
CA ALA A 513 -9.10 23.88 -60.90
C ALA A 513 -7.92 23.66 -61.90
N PRO A 514 -6.72 23.13 -61.50
CA PRO A 514 -6.46 21.71 -61.09
C PRO A 514 -5.72 21.60 -59.73
N ALA A 515 -5.60 20.46 -59.00
CA ALA A 515 -5.00 19.12 -59.29
C ALA A 515 -3.45 19.18 -59.49
N ALA A 516 -2.58 18.25 -59.02
CA ALA A 516 -2.71 16.96 -58.32
C ALA A 516 -1.36 16.55 -57.62
N GLU A 517 -1.29 15.32 -57.09
CA GLU A 517 -0.06 14.50 -56.80
C GLU A 517 0.84 14.93 -55.61
N VAL A 518 1.35 14.04 -54.72
CA VAL A 518 1.19 12.58 -54.49
C VAL A 518 0.94 12.33 -53.00
#